data_AF-A0A6J1KUR9-F1
#
_entry.id   AF-A0A6J1KUR9-F1
#
_cell.length_a   1.000
_cell.length_b   1.000
_cell.length_c   1.000
_cell.angle_alpha   90.00
_cell.angle_beta   90.00
_cell.angle_gamma   90.00
#
_symmetry.space_group_name_H-M   'P 1'
#
loop_
_entity.id
_entity.type
_entity.pdbx_description
1 polymer ?
#
loop_
_entity_poly.entity_id
_entity_poly.type
_entity_poly.pdbx_seq_one_letter_code
_entity_poly.pdbx_strand_id
1 'polypeptide(L)'
;MAYLYRSRDFLNWTKVEQPLHSVSNTGMWECPDFYPVSHFGRFGLDKSVMGNWFKHVLKVSLEMTRYEYYTLGKYYPMTDKYVPDNTSTDGWSGLRYDYDNFYASKSFYDPMKKRRVLWGWTNESDSVQDDVSKGWAGIQAIPRTVWLDPNGKQLLQWPVMELNRLRQKIVMMLNQKLVKGQNVEIKGITAAQADVEVIFSFSNLDNAEAFDPSWVDAQAVCSITVGLRSAITKNFASGIGITLCSKRNSIPSTTLKLSMRTTTRSNSPVQAPNLKGTLLETPTIDKASELKTFIFPGFFSMVSPNLRAS
;
A
#
# COMPACT_ATOMS: atom_id res chain seq x y z
N MET A 1 -13.84 17.90 3.75
CA MET A 1 -13.98 18.53 2.41
C MET A 1 -12.67 19.20 2.01
N ALA A 2 -12.42 19.40 0.71
CA ALA A 2 -11.23 20.06 0.19
C ALA A 2 -11.54 21.51 -0.24
N TYR A 3 -11.28 22.47 0.65
CA TYR A 3 -11.43 23.89 0.32
C TYR A 3 -10.40 24.33 -0.72
N LEU A 4 -10.83 25.16 -1.67
CA LEU A 4 -9.99 25.71 -2.72
C LEU A 4 -9.81 27.22 -2.51
N TYR A 5 -8.58 27.68 -2.73
CA TYR A 5 -8.21 29.09 -2.70
C TYR A 5 -7.45 29.44 -3.99
N ARG A 6 -7.60 30.67 -4.45
CA ARG A 6 -6.88 31.21 -5.61
C ARG A 6 -6.05 32.41 -5.19
N SER A 7 -4.89 32.56 -5.83
CA SER A 7 -4.03 33.72 -5.69
C SER A 7 -3.22 33.92 -6.97
N ARG A 8 -2.92 35.17 -7.31
CA ARG A 8 -2.03 35.53 -8.43
C ARG A 8 -0.60 35.84 -7.97
N ASP A 9 -0.42 36.14 -6.69
CA ASP A 9 0.83 36.61 -6.09
C ASP A 9 1.35 35.68 -4.97
N PHE A 10 0.59 34.63 -4.64
CA PHE A 10 0.86 33.69 -3.54
C PHE A 10 0.79 34.31 -2.13
N LEU A 11 0.34 35.57 -2.02
CA LEU A 11 0.20 36.32 -0.77
C LEU A 11 -1.28 36.57 -0.44
N ASN A 12 -2.04 37.08 -1.40
CA ASN A 12 -3.45 37.39 -1.24
C ASN A 12 -4.28 36.23 -1.77
N TRP A 13 -5.01 35.54 -0.88
CA TRP A 13 -5.78 34.35 -1.20
C TRP A 13 -7.28 34.58 -1.04
N THR A 14 -8.03 34.33 -2.12
CA THR A 14 -9.49 34.36 -2.08
C THR A 14 -10.04 32.94 -2.08
N LYS A 15 -10.89 32.64 -1.11
CA LYS A 15 -11.60 31.36 -1.04
C LYS A 15 -12.54 31.23 -2.23
N VAL A 16 -12.50 30.10 -2.93
CA VAL A 16 -13.48 29.76 -3.96
C VAL A 16 -14.79 29.33 -3.27
N GLU A 17 -15.93 29.77 -3.81
CA GLU A 17 -17.24 29.51 -3.21
C GLU A 17 -17.50 28.00 -3.06
N GLN A 18 -17.24 27.24 -4.12
CA GLN A 18 -17.37 25.79 -4.12
C GLN A 18 -16.02 25.13 -3.78
N PRO A 19 -16.01 24.09 -2.92
CA PRO A 19 -14.80 23.31 -2.69
C PRO A 19 -14.37 22.57 -3.96
N LEU A 20 -13.09 22.22 -4.04
CA LEU A 20 -12.58 21.38 -5.14
C LEU A 20 -13.33 20.05 -5.20
N HIS A 21 -13.58 19.47 -4.01
CA HIS A 21 -14.32 18.23 -3.83
C HIS A 21 -14.79 18.05 -2.37
N SER A 22 -15.86 17.29 -2.16
CA SER A 22 -16.39 16.99 -0.84
C SER A 22 -17.24 15.73 -0.82
N VAL A 23 -17.20 14.99 0.28
CA VAL A 23 -18.07 13.84 0.55
C VAL A 23 -18.68 13.98 1.94
N SER A 24 -19.98 13.79 2.07
CA SER A 24 -20.68 13.80 3.37
C SER A 24 -20.26 12.61 4.23
N ASN A 25 -20.45 12.72 5.55
CA ASN A 25 -20.22 11.62 6.51
C ASN A 25 -18.79 11.05 6.55
N THR A 26 -17.79 11.82 6.12
CA THR A 26 -16.37 11.40 6.15
C THR A 26 -15.53 12.09 7.24
N GLY A 27 -16.16 12.97 8.02
CA GLY A 27 -15.48 13.74 9.07
C GLY A 27 -14.49 14.77 8.53
N MET A 28 -13.48 15.09 9.35
CA MET A 28 -12.43 16.03 8.98
C MET A 28 -11.47 15.43 7.95
N TRP A 29 -11.14 16.22 6.93
CA TRP A 29 -10.13 15.87 5.93
C TRP A 29 -8.81 16.55 6.32
N GLU A 30 -7.84 15.75 6.70
CA GLU A 30 -6.49 16.17 7.05
C GLU A 30 -5.55 15.97 5.87
N CYS A 31 -4.47 16.76 5.87
CA CYS A 31 -3.33 16.61 4.95
C CYS A 31 -3.74 16.33 3.48
N PRO A 32 -4.64 17.14 2.86
CA PRO A 32 -5.02 16.91 1.48
C PRO A 32 -3.79 17.02 0.56
N ASP A 33 -3.79 16.20 -0.49
CA ASP A 33 -2.84 16.31 -1.59
C ASP A 33 -3.57 16.13 -2.91
N PHE A 34 -3.25 16.98 -3.88
CA PHE A 34 -3.87 17.00 -5.20
C PHE A 34 -2.79 17.12 -6.26
N TYR A 35 -2.74 16.16 -7.18
CA TYR A 35 -1.70 16.12 -8.19
C TYR A 35 -2.05 15.26 -9.41
N PRO A 36 -1.40 15.52 -10.56
CA PRO A 36 -1.58 14.72 -11.77
C PRO A 36 -0.70 13.47 -11.81
N VAL A 37 -1.18 12.42 -12.49
CA VAL A 37 -0.47 11.17 -12.78
C VAL A 37 -0.60 10.78 -14.25
N SER A 38 0.54 10.44 -14.87
CA SER A 38 0.61 10.04 -16.27
C SER A 38 -0.11 8.72 -16.52
N HIS A 39 -0.78 8.58 -17.67
CA HIS A 39 -1.28 7.29 -18.15
C HIS A 39 -0.16 6.33 -18.59
N PHE A 40 1.04 6.86 -18.81
CA PHE A 40 2.14 6.12 -19.41
C PHE A 40 3.37 6.12 -18.50
N GLY A 41 3.94 4.94 -18.32
CA GLY A 41 5.21 4.73 -17.63
C GLY A 41 5.15 5.03 -16.13
N ARG A 42 6.33 5.24 -15.53
CA ARG A 42 6.51 5.51 -14.10
C ARG A 42 6.85 6.98 -13.80
N PHE A 43 6.54 7.86 -14.75
CA PHE A 43 6.92 9.26 -14.68
C PHE A 43 5.99 10.03 -13.75
N GLY A 44 6.58 10.84 -12.89
CA GLY A 44 5.87 11.86 -12.14
C GLY A 44 5.59 13.06 -13.04
N LEU A 45 4.53 13.79 -12.72
CA LEU A 45 4.19 15.03 -13.37
C LEU A 45 4.23 16.18 -12.35
N ASP A 46 4.64 17.36 -12.82
CA ASP A 46 4.52 18.59 -12.04
C ASP A 46 3.05 18.90 -11.75
N LYS A 47 2.75 19.54 -10.61
CA LYS A 47 1.37 19.87 -10.23
C LYS A 47 0.71 20.87 -11.19
N SER A 48 1.48 21.69 -11.90
CA SER A 48 0.97 22.69 -12.84
C SER A 48 0.83 22.18 -14.27
N VAL A 49 1.02 20.87 -14.54
CA VAL A 49 0.86 20.36 -15.90
C VAL A 49 -0.59 20.54 -16.35
N MET A 50 -0.77 20.97 -17.60
CA MET A 50 -2.08 21.17 -18.22
C MET A 50 -2.23 20.24 -19.41
N GLY A 51 -3.44 19.75 -19.65
CA GLY A 51 -3.75 18.86 -20.77
C GLY A 51 -4.71 17.74 -20.38
N ASN A 52 -4.90 16.78 -21.28
CA ASN A 52 -5.90 15.72 -21.15
C ASN A 52 -5.29 14.31 -21.05
N TRP A 53 -3.96 14.18 -21.05
CA TRP A 53 -3.24 12.88 -21.13
C TRP A 53 -2.82 12.33 -19.76
N PHE A 54 -3.52 12.71 -18.69
CA PHE A 54 -3.24 12.31 -17.32
C PHE A 54 -4.53 12.29 -16.48
N LYS A 55 -4.50 11.53 -15.39
CA LYS A 55 -5.52 11.60 -14.32
C LYS A 55 -5.06 12.51 -13.20
N HIS A 56 -5.97 12.86 -12.31
CA HIS A 56 -5.67 13.52 -11.05
C HIS A 56 -5.91 12.56 -9.90
N VAL A 57 -5.07 12.70 -8.88
CA VAL A 57 -5.20 12.05 -7.60
C VAL A 57 -5.67 13.10 -6.61
N LEU A 58 -6.75 12.81 -5.90
CA LEU A 58 -7.13 13.53 -4.68
C LEU A 58 -6.94 12.59 -3.50
N LYS A 59 -5.96 12.89 -2.65
CA LYS A 59 -5.70 12.17 -1.41
C LYS A 59 -6.11 12.99 -0.20
N VAL A 60 -6.64 12.31 0.80
CA VAL A 60 -6.98 12.87 2.12
C VAL A 60 -6.64 11.87 3.22
N SER A 61 -6.26 12.37 4.38
CA SER A 61 -6.21 11.59 5.63
C SER A 61 -7.51 11.83 6.38
N LEU A 62 -8.25 10.77 6.71
CA LEU A 62 -9.53 10.91 7.41
C LEU A 62 -9.29 10.77 8.91
N GLU A 63 -9.64 11.81 9.66
CA GLU A 63 -9.47 11.87 11.12
C GLU A 63 -10.21 10.71 11.80
N MET A 64 -11.45 10.45 11.39
CA MET A 64 -12.32 9.46 12.02
C MET A 64 -11.82 8.02 11.92
N THR A 65 -11.21 7.65 10.79
CA THR A 65 -10.76 6.26 10.57
C THR A 65 -9.27 6.07 10.85
N ARG A 66 -8.51 7.16 11.01
CA ARG A 66 -7.04 7.14 11.12
C ARG A 66 -6.35 6.44 9.95
N TYR A 67 -7.01 6.41 8.80
CA TYR A 67 -6.44 5.96 7.53
C TYR A 67 -6.43 7.08 6.51
N GLU A 68 -5.65 6.89 5.46
CA GLU A 68 -5.61 7.76 4.32
C GLU A 68 -6.14 7.08 3.07
N TYR A 69 -6.85 7.88 2.27
CA TYR A 69 -7.55 7.44 1.09
C TYR A 69 -7.21 8.35 -0.06
N TYR A 70 -7.19 7.78 -1.26
CA TYR A 70 -7.13 8.55 -2.47
C TYR A 70 -8.20 8.09 -3.45
N THR A 71 -8.60 9.02 -4.29
CA THR A 71 -9.37 8.73 -5.49
C THR A 71 -8.58 9.12 -6.74
N LEU A 72 -8.90 8.44 -7.84
CA LEU A 72 -8.47 8.82 -9.18
C LEU A 72 -9.65 9.48 -9.89
N GLY A 73 -9.36 10.51 -10.68
CA GLY A 73 -10.41 11.22 -11.41
C GLY A 73 -9.88 12.27 -12.36
N LYS A 74 -10.78 13.17 -12.77
CA LYS A 74 -10.47 14.26 -13.69
C LYS A 74 -10.73 15.61 -13.03
N TYR A 75 -9.78 16.52 -13.20
CA TYR A 75 -9.92 17.92 -12.85
C TYR A 75 -10.35 18.72 -14.07
N TYR A 76 -11.25 19.68 -13.85
CA TYR A 76 -11.76 20.59 -14.86
C TYR A 76 -11.36 22.03 -14.46
N PRO A 77 -10.25 22.57 -15.00
CA PRO A 77 -9.73 23.88 -14.59
C PRO A 77 -10.70 25.04 -14.81
N MET A 78 -11.56 24.94 -15.83
CA MET A 78 -12.54 25.98 -16.17
C MET A 78 -13.64 26.14 -15.12
N THR A 79 -13.95 25.07 -14.38
CA THR A 79 -15.00 25.05 -13.35
C THR A 79 -14.45 24.79 -11.95
N ASP A 80 -13.13 24.62 -11.82
CA ASP A 80 -12.45 24.27 -10.57
C ASP A 80 -13.02 23.04 -9.86
N LYS A 81 -13.46 22.06 -10.65
CA LYS A 81 -14.11 20.86 -10.14
C LYS A 81 -13.25 19.64 -10.36
N TYR A 82 -13.08 18.84 -9.31
CA TYR A 82 -12.59 17.47 -9.42
C TYR A 82 -13.77 16.49 -9.42
N VAL A 83 -13.70 15.50 -10.30
CA VAL A 83 -14.71 14.43 -10.41
C VAL A 83 -13.98 13.09 -10.34
N PRO A 84 -14.16 12.30 -9.27
CA PRO A 84 -13.65 10.94 -9.18
C PRO A 84 -14.18 10.06 -10.31
N ASP A 85 -13.37 9.09 -10.75
CA ASP A 85 -13.79 8.04 -11.67
C ASP A 85 -14.83 7.14 -10.99
N ASN A 86 -15.75 6.57 -11.78
CA ASN A 86 -16.77 5.64 -11.28
C ASN A 86 -16.19 4.36 -10.64
N THR A 87 -14.96 3.99 -11.00
CA THR A 87 -14.21 2.87 -10.42
C THR A 87 -13.48 3.23 -9.13
N SER A 88 -13.46 4.51 -8.75
CA SER A 88 -12.74 5.01 -7.58
C SER A 88 -13.72 5.36 -6.47
N THR A 89 -13.93 4.43 -5.53
CA THR A 89 -14.86 4.67 -4.42
C THR A 89 -14.41 5.84 -3.55
N ASP A 90 -15.34 6.74 -3.28
CA ASP A 90 -15.10 8.00 -2.61
C ASP A 90 -15.66 7.93 -1.19
N GLY A 91 -14.79 7.79 -0.18
CA GLY A 91 -15.15 7.56 1.21
C GLY A 91 -14.34 6.44 1.88
N TRP A 92 -14.88 5.84 2.94
CA TRP A 92 -14.14 4.90 3.82
C TRP A 92 -13.74 3.57 3.17
N SER A 93 -14.34 3.26 2.01
CA SER A 93 -14.01 2.10 1.18
C SER A 93 -13.14 2.44 -0.02
N GLY A 94 -12.59 3.66 -0.08
CA GLY A 94 -11.65 4.07 -1.11
C GLY A 94 -10.30 3.35 -1.05
N LEU A 95 -9.50 3.57 -2.08
CA LEU A 95 -8.13 3.05 -2.16
C LEU A 95 -7.24 3.77 -1.14
N ARG A 96 -6.25 3.05 -0.61
CA ARG A 96 -5.26 3.60 0.34
C ARG A 96 -3.86 3.48 -0.24
N TYR A 97 -2.95 4.38 0.16
CA TYR A 97 -1.53 4.16 -0.15
C TYR A 97 -0.96 3.01 0.66
N ASP A 98 -1.37 2.87 1.90
CA ASP A 98 -0.96 1.76 2.75
C ASP A 98 -2.18 1.23 3.50
N TYR A 99 -2.17 -0.08 3.73
CA TYR A 99 -3.24 -0.77 4.46
C TYR A 99 -2.83 -1.07 5.91
N ASP A 100 -1.68 -0.58 6.35
CA ASP A 100 -1.16 -0.65 7.72
C ASP A 100 -0.99 0.77 8.31
N ASN A 101 -0.13 0.92 9.32
CA ASN A 101 0.19 2.16 9.99
C ASN A 101 0.95 3.15 9.08
N PHE A 102 0.16 4.00 8.41
CA PHE A 102 0.63 5.04 7.51
C PHE A 102 -0.40 6.17 7.47
N TYR A 103 0.03 7.38 7.81
CA TYR A 103 -0.86 8.52 7.94
C TYR A 103 -0.19 9.83 7.50
N ALA A 104 -1.01 10.87 7.36
CA ALA A 104 -0.60 12.23 7.01
C ALA A 104 0.31 12.31 5.77
N SER A 105 0.18 11.37 4.83
CA SER A 105 1.10 11.33 3.68
C SER A 105 1.03 12.56 2.80
N LYS A 106 2.15 12.86 2.15
CA LYS A 106 2.30 13.99 1.23
C LYS A 106 3.29 13.67 0.14
N SER A 107 2.98 14.08 -1.08
CA SER A 107 3.84 13.88 -2.22
C SER A 107 4.42 15.17 -2.79
N PHE A 108 5.58 15.04 -3.43
CA PHE A 108 6.18 16.10 -4.24
C PHE A 108 6.69 15.53 -5.57
N TYR A 109 6.86 16.41 -6.55
CA TYR A 109 7.47 16.07 -7.83
C TYR A 109 8.98 16.32 -7.75
N ASP A 110 9.77 15.30 -8.08
CA ASP A 110 11.22 15.38 -8.26
C ASP A 110 11.50 15.65 -9.75
N PRO A 111 11.81 16.91 -10.15
CA PRO A 111 12.03 17.25 -11.55
C PRO A 111 13.33 16.67 -12.12
N MET A 112 14.32 16.40 -11.25
CA MET A 112 15.61 15.86 -11.67
C MET A 112 15.47 14.40 -12.11
N LYS A 113 14.67 13.62 -11.38
CA LYS A 113 14.41 12.20 -11.71
C LYS A 113 13.06 11.96 -12.39
N LYS A 114 12.30 13.03 -12.66
CA LYS A 114 10.98 13.00 -13.31
C LYS A 114 10.04 11.98 -12.67
N ARG A 115 9.95 12.00 -11.34
CA ARG A 115 9.16 11.05 -10.55
C ARG A 115 8.39 11.76 -9.44
N ARG A 116 7.29 11.16 -8.99
CA ARG A 116 6.58 11.62 -7.80
C ARG A 116 7.02 10.80 -6.60
N VAL A 117 7.43 11.48 -5.54
CA VAL A 117 7.89 10.85 -4.30
C VAL A 117 6.84 11.08 -3.22
N LEU A 118 6.42 10.01 -2.56
CA LEU A 118 5.48 9.99 -1.45
C LEU A 118 6.23 9.78 -0.14
N TRP A 119 5.93 10.63 0.83
CA TRP A 119 6.28 10.47 2.24
C TRP A 119 5.03 10.16 3.05
N GLY A 120 5.20 9.42 4.15
CA GLY A 120 4.12 9.18 5.10
C GLY A 120 4.67 8.91 6.49
N TRP A 121 3.90 9.34 7.48
CA TRP A 121 4.20 9.18 8.89
C TRP A 121 3.64 7.85 9.38
N THR A 122 4.46 7.11 10.12
CA THR A 122 4.06 5.91 10.85
C THR A 122 4.20 6.25 12.33
N ASN A 123 3.08 6.29 13.04
CA ASN A 123 3.11 6.54 14.48
C ASN A 123 3.52 5.27 15.23
N GLU A 124 3.70 5.38 16.53
CA GLU A 124 4.12 4.23 17.33
C GLU A 124 2.95 3.24 17.53
N SER A 125 3.30 1.97 17.64
CA SER A 125 2.37 0.88 17.99
C SER A 125 2.62 0.32 19.39
N ASP A 126 3.55 0.91 20.16
CA ASP A 126 3.77 0.64 21.57
C ASP A 126 2.98 1.64 22.46
N SER A 127 3.29 1.69 23.75
CA SER A 127 2.57 2.57 24.68
C SER A 127 3.20 3.96 24.77
N VAL A 128 2.39 4.95 25.16
CA VAL A 128 2.89 6.31 25.46
C VAL A 128 3.97 6.31 26.55
N GLN A 129 3.91 5.35 27.49
CA GLN A 129 4.95 5.21 28.50
C GLN A 129 6.28 4.73 27.89
N ASP A 130 6.21 3.86 26.88
CA ASP A 130 7.39 3.42 26.12
C ASP A 130 7.96 4.57 25.30
N ASP A 131 7.11 5.41 24.70
CA ASP A 131 7.54 6.65 24.02
C ASP A 131 8.36 7.56 24.93
N VAL A 132 7.84 7.81 26.14
CA VAL A 132 8.54 8.64 27.14
C VAL A 132 9.84 7.97 27.60
N SER A 133 9.81 6.66 27.81
CA SER A 133 10.97 5.88 28.27
C SER A 133 12.10 5.83 27.22
N LYS A 134 11.76 5.61 25.94
CA LYS A 134 12.72 5.56 24.83
C LYS A 134 13.15 6.95 24.36
N GLY A 135 12.37 8.00 24.69
CA GLY A 135 12.72 9.41 24.48
C GLY A 135 12.43 9.95 23.08
N TRP A 136 11.71 9.22 22.24
CA TRP A 136 11.32 9.62 20.89
C TRP A 136 10.04 8.89 20.47
N ALA A 137 9.29 9.44 19.51
CA ALA A 137 8.10 8.80 18.95
C ALA A 137 7.86 9.26 17.50
N GLY A 138 7.42 8.33 16.66
CA GLY A 138 7.06 8.57 15.27
C GLY A 138 8.26 8.43 14.33
N ILE A 139 8.04 7.74 13.21
CA ILE A 139 9.01 7.62 12.12
C ILE A 139 8.40 8.02 10.79
N GLN A 140 9.24 8.34 9.82
CA GLN A 140 8.82 8.41 8.42
C GLN A 140 9.03 7.06 7.76
N ALA A 141 8.02 6.59 7.04
CA ALA A 141 8.18 5.46 6.14
C ALA A 141 9.22 5.79 5.06
N ILE A 142 9.90 4.76 4.54
CA ILE A 142 10.84 4.94 3.44
C ILE A 142 10.10 5.59 2.25
N PRO A 143 10.64 6.68 1.67
CA PRO A 143 9.99 7.37 0.57
C PRO A 143 9.73 6.42 -0.62
N ARG A 144 8.56 6.56 -1.23
CA ARG A 144 8.12 5.70 -2.34
C ARG A 144 7.95 6.54 -3.60
N THR A 145 8.44 6.05 -4.73
CA THR A 145 8.00 6.52 -6.04
C THR A 145 6.59 6.03 -6.29
N VAL A 146 5.70 6.90 -6.78
CA VAL A 146 4.29 6.58 -7.05
C VAL A 146 3.91 6.91 -8.49
N TRP A 147 3.14 6.02 -9.12
CA TRP A 147 2.67 6.19 -10.50
C TRP A 147 1.34 5.45 -10.73
N LEU A 148 0.68 5.70 -11.85
CA LEU A 148 -0.59 5.06 -12.18
C LEU A 148 -0.36 3.62 -12.67
N ASP A 149 -1.14 2.68 -12.16
CA ASP A 149 -1.17 1.32 -12.71
C ASP A 149 -1.59 1.35 -14.18
N PRO A 150 -1.03 0.51 -15.07
CA PRO A 150 -1.44 0.44 -16.48
C PRO A 150 -2.94 0.22 -16.69
N ASN A 151 -3.65 -0.42 -15.76
CA ASN A 151 -5.11 -0.59 -15.80
C ASN A 151 -5.88 0.71 -15.48
N GLY A 152 -5.20 1.73 -14.97
CA GLY A 152 -5.74 3.04 -14.66
C GLY A 152 -6.67 3.11 -13.45
N LYS A 153 -6.77 2.04 -12.65
CA LYS A 153 -7.70 1.92 -11.51
C LYS A 153 -7.06 2.18 -10.15
N GLN A 154 -5.72 2.12 -10.03
CA GLN A 154 -5.01 2.32 -8.77
C GLN A 154 -3.62 2.92 -8.98
N LEU A 155 -2.98 3.33 -7.89
CA LEU A 155 -1.59 3.77 -7.88
C LEU A 155 -0.67 2.61 -7.48
N LEU A 156 0.44 2.49 -8.20
CA LEU A 156 1.56 1.62 -7.86
C LEU A 156 2.61 2.42 -7.09
N GLN A 157 3.32 1.73 -6.21
CA GLN A 157 4.33 2.31 -5.34
C GLN A 157 5.58 1.44 -5.29
N TRP A 158 6.73 2.07 -5.13
CA TRP A 158 8.01 1.39 -5.00
C TRP A 158 8.99 2.22 -4.16
N PRO A 159 9.77 1.65 -3.23
CA PRO A 159 10.83 2.40 -2.55
C PRO A 159 11.71 3.16 -3.55
N VAL A 160 12.12 4.37 -3.20
CA VAL A 160 13.04 5.13 -4.04
C VAL A 160 14.31 4.32 -4.30
N MET A 161 14.77 4.30 -5.55
CA MET A 161 15.89 3.45 -5.97
C MET A 161 17.20 3.74 -5.21
N GLU A 162 17.33 4.94 -4.64
CA GLU A 162 18.45 5.32 -3.79
C GLU A 162 18.61 4.40 -2.58
N LEU A 163 17.52 3.79 -2.10
CA LEU A 163 17.56 2.82 -1.01
C LEU A 163 18.49 1.64 -1.34
N ASN A 164 18.59 1.25 -2.61
CA ASN A 164 19.42 0.13 -3.05
C ASN A 164 20.91 0.33 -2.71
N ARG A 165 21.37 1.56 -2.49
CA ARG A 165 22.75 1.87 -2.08
C ARG A 165 23.08 1.39 -0.66
N LEU A 166 22.07 1.12 0.17
CA LEU A 166 22.25 0.58 1.51
C LEU A 166 22.40 -0.95 1.53
N ARG A 167 22.11 -1.62 0.40
CA ARG A 167 22.26 -3.08 0.28
C ARG A 167 23.74 -3.43 0.37
N GLN A 168 24.08 -4.31 1.31
CA GLN A 168 25.44 -4.81 1.52
C GLN A 168 25.58 -6.21 0.92
N LYS A 169 25.89 -7.21 1.76
CA LYS A 169 25.99 -8.60 1.35
C LYS A 169 24.63 -9.12 0.87
N ILE A 170 24.62 -9.63 -0.36
CA ILE A 170 23.45 -10.29 -0.94
C ILE A 170 23.52 -11.79 -0.64
N VAL A 171 22.44 -12.34 -0.10
CA VAL A 171 22.24 -13.78 0.05
C VAL A 171 21.11 -14.19 -0.90
N MET A 172 21.39 -15.13 -1.80
CA MET A 172 20.42 -15.63 -2.78
C MET A 172 20.11 -17.09 -2.52
N MET A 173 18.84 -17.45 -2.61
CA MET A 173 18.36 -18.83 -2.60
C MET A 173 17.43 -19.02 -3.79
N LEU A 174 17.73 -20.02 -4.63
CA LEU A 174 16.99 -20.31 -5.85
C LEU A 174 16.33 -21.68 -5.76
N ASN A 175 15.19 -21.83 -6.45
CA ASN A 175 14.50 -23.10 -6.65
C ASN A 175 14.25 -23.90 -5.35
N GLN A 176 13.96 -23.18 -4.26
CA GLN A 176 13.64 -23.80 -2.97
C GLN A 176 12.22 -24.35 -3.01
N LYS A 177 12.11 -25.67 -3.03
CA LYS A 177 10.82 -26.34 -2.94
C LYS A 177 10.34 -26.31 -1.48
N LEU A 178 9.26 -25.59 -1.23
CA LEU A 178 8.60 -25.54 0.07
C LEU A 178 7.51 -26.61 0.14
N VAL A 179 7.56 -27.47 1.16
CA VAL A 179 6.45 -28.37 1.49
C VAL A 179 5.56 -27.75 2.57
N LYS A 180 4.30 -28.22 2.66
CA LYS A 180 3.32 -27.69 3.63
C LYS A 180 3.89 -27.75 5.05
N GLY A 181 3.86 -26.61 5.75
CA GLY A 181 4.35 -26.47 7.13
C GLY A 181 5.87 -26.35 7.27
N GLN A 182 6.62 -26.38 6.17
CA GLN A 182 8.07 -26.18 6.19
C GLN A 182 8.44 -24.71 6.35
N ASN A 183 9.46 -24.45 7.17
CA ASN A 183 10.16 -23.18 7.24
C ASN A 183 11.57 -23.34 6.68
N VAL A 184 12.05 -22.35 5.93
CA VAL A 184 13.42 -22.30 5.43
C VAL A 184 14.10 -21.07 6.01
N GLU A 185 15.11 -21.29 6.86
CA GLU A 185 15.87 -20.21 7.51
C GLU A 185 16.86 -19.59 6.52
N ILE A 186 16.79 -18.26 6.36
CA ILE A 186 17.79 -17.49 5.60
C ILE A 186 18.96 -17.14 6.53
N LYS A 187 20.15 -17.61 6.19
CA LYS A 187 21.36 -17.41 7.00
C LYS A 187 22.28 -16.37 6.35
N GLY A 188 23.15 -15.76 7.17
CA GLY A 188 24.21 -14.88 6.68
C GLY A 188 23.79 -13.44 6.35
N ILE A 189 22.67 -12.99 6.92
CA ILE A 189 22.15 -11.61 6.85
C ILE A 189 21.99 -11.03 8.27
N THR A 190 21.91 -9.70 8.38
CA THR A 190 21.48 -9.03 9.62
C THR A 190 19.95 -8.91 9.62
N ALA A 191 19.25 -9.88 10.22
CA ALA A 191 17.79 -10.01 10.09
C ALA A 191 16.97 -8.80 10.58
N ALA A 192 17.49 -8.03 11.54
CA ALA A 192 16.84 -6.81 12.04
C ALA A 192 16.92 -5.63 11.07
N GLN A 193 17.78 -5.70 10.05
CA GLN A 193 17.98 -4.66 9.06
C GLN A 193 18.34 -5.29 7.72
N ALA A 194 17.32 -5.67 6.96
CA ALA A 194 17.47 -6.34 5.67
C ALA A 194 16.43 -5.86 4.67
N ASP A 195 16.77 -6.02 3.40
CA ASP A 195 15.86 -5.87 2.26
C ASP A 195 15.68 -7.25 1.63
N VAL A 196 14.44 -7.72 1.55
CA VAL A 196 14.11 -9.11 1.20
C VAL A 196 13.10 -9.11 0.05
N GLU A 197 13.52 -9.65 -1.09
CA GLU A 197 12.68 -9.90 -2.25
C GLU A 197 12.48 -11.42 -2.42
N VAL A 198 11.23 -11.86 -2.55
CA VAL A 198 10.89 -13.29 -2.73
C VAL A 198 9.93 -13.45 -3.90
N ILE A 199 10.14 -14.49 -4.69
CA ILE A 199 9.26 -14.89 -5.79
C ILE A 199 8.71 -16.27 -5.46
N PHE A 200 7.40 -16.39 -5.43
CA PHE A 200 6.71 -17.67 -5.27
C PHE A 200 6.18 -18.16 -6.61
N SER A 201 6.44 -19.42 -6.92
CA SER A 201 5.94 -20.09 -8.12
C SER A 201 5.10 -21.29 -7.71
N PHE A 202 3.96 -21.47 -8.38
CA PHE A 202 3.01 -22.55 -8.12
C PHE A 202 2.85 -23.38 -9.39
N SER A 203 2.71 -24.69 -9.26
CA SER A 203 2.51 -25.59 -10.39
C SER A 203 1.13 -25.43 -11.04
N ASN A 204 0.10 -25.19 -10.22
CA ASN A 204 -1.26 -24.85 -10.64
C ASN A 204 -2.00 -24.19 -9.47
N LEU A 205 -3.23 -23.75 -9.72
CA LEU A 205 -4.12 -23.14 -8.74
C LEU A 205 -5.36 -24.00 -8.46
N ASP A 206 -5.37 -25.27 -8.90
CA ASP A 206 -6.56 -26.13 -8.85
C ASP A 206 -7.02 -26.42 -7.42
N ASN A 207 -6.10 -26.35 -6.47
CA ASN A 207 -6.35 -26.58 -5.04
C ASN A 207 -6.55 -25.28 -4.24
N ALA A 208 -6.57 -24.12 -4.89
CA ALA A 208 -6.85 -22.85 -4.22
C ALA A 208 -8.32 -22.82 -3.77
N GLU A 209 -8.54 -22.31 -2.56
CA GLU A 209 -9.89 -22.24 -1.99
C GLU A 209 -10.77 -21.26 -2.78
N ALA A 210 -12.06 -21.56 -2.91
CA ALA A 210 -13.00 -20.64 -3.52
C ALA A 210 -13.09 -19.34 -2.71
N PHE A 211 -13.18 -18.23 -3.42
CA PHE A 211 -13.42 -16.93 -2.85
C PHE A 211 -14.88 -16.82 -2.39
N ASP A 212 -15.10 -16.39 -1.14
CA ASP A 212 -16.43 -16.11 -0.61
C ASP A 212 -16.79 -14.64 -0.91
N PRO A 213 -17.85 -14.38 -1.72
CA PRO A 213 -18.25 -13.03 -2.08
C PRO A 213 -18.65 -12.14 -0.88
N SER A 214 -18.93 -12.72 0.29
CA SER A 214 -19.20 -11.95 1.51
C SER A 214 -17.93 -11.31 2.09
N TRP A 215 -16.74 -11.74 1.68
CA TRP A 215 -15.47 -11.14 2.09
C TRP A 215 -15.26 -9.81 1.37
N VAL A 216 -15.70 -8.73 2.00
CA VAL A 216 -15.52 -7.36 1.49
C VAL A 216 -14.45 -6.57 2.23
N ASP A 217 -13.92 -7.12 3.32
CA ASP A 217 -12.89 -6.51 4.17
C ASP A 217 -11.72 -7.48 4.36
N ALA A 218 -10.59 -7.20 3.69
CA ALA A 218 -9.42 -8.05 3.77
C ALA A 218 -8.80 -8.07 5.16
N GLN A 219 -8.86 -6.96 5.92
CA GLN A 219 -8.31 -6.90 7.28
C GLN A 219 -9.11 -7.83 8.22
N ALA A 220 -10.44 -7.84 8.07
CA ALA A 220 -11.30 -8.77 8.81
C ALA A 220 -11.00 -10.24 8.44
N VAL A 221 -10.84 -10.54 7.15
CA VAL A 221 -10.49 -11.89 6.67
C VAL A 221 -9.14 -12.35 7.23
N CYS A 222 -8.13 -11.48 7.23
CA CYS A 222 -6.84 -11.75 7.84
C CYS A 222 -6.95 -12.03 9.35
N SER A 223 -7.75 -11.25 10.07
CA SER A 223 -7.92 -11.37 11.52
C SER A 223 -8.58 -12.71 11.92
N ILE A 224 -9.61 -13.14 11.19
CA ILE A 224 -10.30 -14.42 11.42
C ILE A 224 -9.36 -15.61 11.18
N THR A 225 -8.52 -15.51 10.16
CA THR A 225 -7.57 -16.57 9.78
C THR A 225 -6.49 -16.77 10.83
N VAL A 226 -6.06 -15.70 11.52
CA VAL A 226 -5.06 -15.75 12.60
C VAL A 226 -5.66 -16.26 13.92
N GLY A 227 -6.92 -15.90 14.23
CA GLY A 227 -7.52 -16.15 15.56
C GLY A 227 -8.12 -17.54 15.80
N LEU A 228 -8.66 -18.23 14.79
CA LEU A 228 -9.48 -19.44 15.01
C LEU A 228 -9.26 -20.59 14.01
N ARG A 229 -8.60 -20.37 12.87
CA ARG A 229 -8.47 -21.39 11.81
C ARG A 229 -7.08 -22.04 11.67
N SER A 230 -6.12 -21.63 12.50
CA SER A 230 -4.78 -22.25 12.56
C SER A 230 -4.84 -23.76 12.87
N ALA A 231 -5.86 -24.22 13.62
CA ALA A 231 -5.93 -25.60 14.09
C ALA A 231 -6.85 -26.56 13.28
N ILE A 232 -7.77 -26.09 12.43
CA ILE A 232 -8.88 -26.96 11.96
C ILE A 232 -9.08 -27.07 10.43
N THR A 233 -8.65 -26.11 9.60
CA THR A 233 -8.85 -26.25 8.14
C THR A 233 -7.64 -26.82 7.42
N LYS A 234 -7.74 -28.10 7.03
CA LYS A 234 -6.74 -28.88 6.26
C LYS A 234 -6.53 -28.43 4.81
N ASN A 235 -7.12 -27.32 4.36
CA ASN A 235 -7.02 -26.88 2.96
C ASN A 235 -5.82 -25.93 2.76
N PHE A 236 -5.54 -25.54 1.52
CA PHE A 236 -4.41 -24.72 1.04
C PHE A 236 -4.28 -23.31 1.68
N ALA A 237 -5.05 -23.04 2.75
CA ALA A 237 -5.35 -21.74 3.35
C ALA A 237 -4.36 -21.27 4.44
N SER A 238 -3.23 -21.96 4.68
CA SER A 238 -2.25 -21.50 5.68
C SER A 238 -1.40 -20.31 5.21
N GLY A 239 -1.54 -19.92 3.93
CA GLY A 239 -0.74 -18.90 3.27
C GLY A 239 0.71 -19.33 3.06
N ILE A 240 1.39 -18.70 2.11
CA ILE A 240 2.84 -18.80 1.92
C ILE A 240 3.42 -17.41 2.11
N GLY A 241 4.60 -17.31 2.73
CA GLY A 241 5.04 -16.00 3.20
C GLY A 241 6.44 -15.97 3.77
N ILE A 242 6.74 -14.84 4.39
CA ILE A 242 8.00 -14.52 5.03
C ILE A 242 7.73 -14.24 6.50
N THR A 243 8.53 -14.85 7.37
CA THR A 243 8.54 -14.55 8.80
C THR A 243 9.71 -13.62 9.10
N LEU A 244 9.41 -12.46 9.67
CA LEU A 244 10.32 -11.37 10.00
C LEU A 244 10.40 -11.20 11.52
N CYS A 245 11.47 -10.56 11.99
CA CYS A 245 11.68 -10.23 13.40
C CYS A 245 11.45 -11.41 14.37
N SER A 246 11.81 -12.63 13.95
CA SER A 246 11.68 -13.82 14.77
C SER A 246 12.99 -14.11 15.51
N LYS A 247 12.90 -14.38 16.80
CA LYS A 247 14.01 -14.95 17.56
C LYS A 247 13.89 -16.48 17.56
N ARG A 248 15.01 -17.19 17.36
CA ARG A 248 15.04 -18.67 17.37
C ARG A 248 14.35 -19.21 18.62
N ASN A 249 13.46 -20.18 18.42
CA ASN A 249 12.71 -20.85 19.48
C ASN A 249 11.88 -19.90 20.37
N SER A 250 11.43 -18.77 19.83
CA SER A 250 10.59 -17.81 20.55
C SER A 250 9.27 -17.54 19.81
N ILE A 251 8.26 -17.18 20.58
CA ILE A 251 6.89 -16.92 20.12
C ILE A 251 6.76 -15.60 19.32
N PRO A 252 7.43 -14.47 19.64
CA PRO A 252 7.22 -13.25 18.87
C PRO A 252 7.85 -13.37 17.47
N SER A 253 6.99 -13.27 16.47
CA SER A 253 7.38 -13.14 15.07
C SER A 253 6.31 -12.38 14.30
N THR A 254 6.71 -11.61 13.31
CA THR A 254 5.81 -10.92 12.39
C THR A 254 5.77 -11.72 11.09
N THR A 255 4.59 -12.07 10.59
CA THR A 255 4.47 -12.91 9.40
C THR A 255 3.68 -12.21 8.31
N LEU A 256 4.29 -12.04 7.14
CA LEU A 256 3.65 -11.54 5.93
C LEU A 256 3.31 -12.73 5.04
N LYS A 257 2.03 -12.93 4.73
CA LYS A 257 1.54 -14.08 3.96
C LYS A 257 0.71 -13.64 2.76
N LEU A 258 0.92 -14.36 1.66
CA LEU A 258 0.01 -14.42 0.52
C LEU A 258 -0.99 -15.56 0.72
N SER A 259 -2.28 -15.27 0.52
CA SER A 259 -3.34 -16.27 0.41
C SER A 259 -3.98 -16.13 -0.97
N MET A 260 -4.05 -17.23 -1.71
CA MET A 260 -4.64 -17.26 -3.06
C MET A 260 -5.98 -17.96 -3.01
N ARG A 261 -6.96 -17.37 -3.70
CA ARG A 261 -8.34 -17.86 -3.76
C ARG A 261 -8.87 -17.74 -5.20
N THR A 262 -9.78 -18.62 -5.60
CA THR A 262 -10.33 -18.67 -6.96
C THR A 262 -11.76 -18.13 -7.00
N THR A 263 -12.11 -17.41 -8.06
CA THR A 263 -13.48 -16.98 -8.35
C THR A 263 -14.04 -17.81 -9.51
N THR A 264 -15.26 -18.34 -9.39
CA THR A 264 -15.94 -18.98 -10.52
C THR A 264 -16.54 -17.92 -11.45
N ARG A 265 -16.28 -18.04 -12.76
CA ARG A 265 -16.84 -17.17 -13.79
C ARG A 265 -18.32 -17.54 -13.98
N SER A 266 -19.27 -16.75 -13.48
CA SER A 266 -20.64 -16.80 -13.99
C SER A 266 -20.69 -16.00 -15.31
N ASN A 267 -21.53 -16.42 -16.26
CA ASN A 267 -21.69 -15.79 -17.59
C ASN A 267 -22.38 -14.41 -17.55
N SER A 268 -22.05 -13.61 -16.55
CA SER A 268 -22.55 -12.27 -16.32
C SER A 268 -21.39 -11.44 -15.78
N PRO A 269 -21.22 -10.16 -16.18
CA PRO A 269 -20.14 -9.31 -15.69
C PRO A 269 -20.42 -8.92 -14.23
N VAL A 270 -20.38 -9.89 -13.32
CA VAL A 270 -20.35 -9.63 -11.88
C VAL A 270 -18.89 -9.38 -11.56
N GLN A 271 -18.53 -8.09 -11.44
CA GLN A 271 -17.30 -7.69 -10.79
C GLN A 271 -17.18 -8.48 -9.48
N ALA A 272 -16.05 -9.15 -9.26
CA ALA A 272 -15.73 -9.61 -7.92
C ALA A 272 -15.88 -8.39 -7.00
N PRO A 273 -16.65 -8.48 -5.90
CA PRO A 273 -16.81 -7.34 -5.01
C PRO A 273 -15.41 -6.87 -4.60
N ASN A 274 -15.12 -5.58 -4.80
CA ASN A 274 -13.85 -4.97 -4.43
C ASN A 274 -13.57 -5.30 -2.95
N LEU A 275 -12.72 -6.30 -2.64
CA LEU A 275 -12.22 -6.43 -1.28
C LEU A 275 -11.53 -5.12 -0.92
N LYS A 276 -11.89 -4.58 0.23
CA LYS A 276 -11.12 -3.50 0.86
C LYS A 276 -9.80 -4.10 1.34
N GLY A 277 -8.72 -3.85 0.62
CA GLY A 277 -7.39 -4.41 0.91
C GLY A 277 -6.50 -4.43 -0.32
N THR A 278 -5.25 -4.88 -0.17
CA THR A 278 -4.35 -5.13 -1.30
C THR A 278 -4.83 -6.33 -2.13
N LEU A 279 -5.89 -6.15 -2.92
CA LEU A 279 -6.17 -7.00 -4.06
C LEU A 279 -5.33 -6.49 -5.22
N LEU A 280 -4.37 -7.30 -5.66
CA LEU A 280 -3.86 -7.16 -7.02
C LEU A 280 -4.76 -8.04 -7.89
N GLU A 281 -5.69 -7.42 -8.63
CA GLU A 281 -6.34 -8.09 -9.77
C GLU A 281 -5.22 -8.46 -10.76
N THR A 282 -4.83 -9.73 -10.82
CA THR A 282 -4.06 -10.21 -11.96
C THR A 282 -4.96 -10.12 -13.20
N PRO A 283 -4.50 -9.55 -14.33
CA PRO A 283 -5.25 -9.66 -15.58
C PRO A 283 -5.53 -11.14 -15.85
N THR A 284 -6.69 -11.46 -16.45
CA THR A 284 -7.10 -12.82 -16.83
C THR A 284 -5.94 -13.58 -17.47
N ILE A 285 -5.31 -14.49 -16.71
CA ILE A 285 -4.27 -15.38 -17.22
C ILE A 285 -4.98 -16.64 -17.72
N ASP A 286 -5.35 -16.64 -18.99
CA ASP A 286 -5.63 -17.89 -19.69
C ASP A 286 -4.29 -18.61 -19.89
N LYS A 287 -4.12 -19.71 -19.12
CA LYS A 287 -3.01 -20.68 -19.10
C LYS A 287 -1.78 -20.31 -18.26
N ALA A 288 -1.41 -21.30 -17.43
CA ALA A 288 -0.28 -21.34 -16.51
C ALA A 288 0.91 -20.47 -16.94
N SER A 289 1.13 -19.36 -16.22
CA SER A 289 2.36 -18.58 -16.33
C SER A 289 2.65 -17.81 -15.05
N GLU A 290 3.94 -17.64 -14.79
CA GLU A 290 4.58 -17.07 -13.61
C GLU A 290 3.82 -15.91 -12.94
N LEU A 291 3.49 -16.05 -11.65
CA LEU A 291 3.20 -14.89 -10.80
C LEU A 291 4.52 -14.14 -10.57
N LYS A 292 4.78 -13.14 -11.42
CA LYS A 292 5.92 -12.25 -11.26
C LYS A 292 5.64 -11.27 -10.13
N THR A 293 6.41 -11.45 -9.05
CA THR A 293 6.83 -10.39 -8.14
C THR A 293 5.75 -9.88 -7.18
N PHE A 294 5.72 -10.42 -5.96
CA PHE A 294 5.24 -9.69 -4.79
C PHE A 294 6.46 -9.25 -4.02
N ILE A 295 6.85 -7.99 -4.17
CA ILE A 295 7.82 -7.41 -3.27
C ILE A 295 7.01 -6.69 -2.21
N PHE A 296 7.22 -7.09 -0.97
CA PHE A 296 6.78 -6.36 0.20
C PHE A 296 7.86 -5.34 0.51
N PRO A 297 7.76 -4.07 0.08
CA PRO A 297 8.64 -3.02 0.60
C PRO A 297 8.21 -2.68 2.03
N GLY A 298 8.45 -3.61 2.96
CA GLY A 298 8.27 -3.43 4.39
C GLY A 298 9.62 -3.47 5.05
N PHE A 299 10.24 -2.31 5.24
CA PHE A 299 11.40 -2.20 6.12
C PHE A 299 10.91 -2.05 7.55
N PHE A 300 11.22 -3.01 8.40
CA PHE A 300 10.99 -2.92 9.83
C PHE A 300 12.26 -2.35 10.47
N SER A 301 12.26 -1.06 10.81
CA SER A 301 13.28 -0.49 11.69
C SER A 301 12.84 -0.71 13.13
N MET A 302 13.43 -1.68 13.83
CA MET A 302 13.48 -1.63 15.29
C MET A 302 14.76 -0.91 15.69
N VAL A 303 14.63 0.30 16.20
CA VAL A 303 15.69 0.91 17.02
C VAL A 303 15.68 0.16 18.34
N SER A 304 16.70 -0.68 18.55
CA SER A 304 16.93 -1.33 19.84
C SER A 304 17.10 -0.25 20.94
N PRO A 305 16.46 -0.38 22.12
CA PRO A 305 16.65 0.55 23.24
C PRO A 305 18.09 0.60 23.78
N ASN A 306 18.98 -0.30 23.32
CA ASN A 306 20.32 -0.47 23.86
C ASN A 306 21.45 0.13 23.03
N LEU A 307 21.17 0.98 22.04
CA LEU A 307 22.20 1.86 21.46
C LEU A 307 22.44 3.04 22.40
N ARG A 308 23.17 2.80 23.50
CA ARG A 308 23.86 3.88 24.19
C ARG A 308 24.85 4.48 23.19
N ALA A 309 24.68 5.76 22.88
CA ALA A 309 25.71 6.56 22.25
C ALA A 309 26.98 6.43 23.11
N SER A 310 28.02 5.87 22.52
CA SER A 310 29.40 6.00 22.99
C SER A 310 30.03 7.21 22.33
#